data_AF-A0A1C2AYK0-F1
#
_entry.id   AF-A0A1C2AYK0-F1
#
_cell.length_a   1.000
_cell.length_b   1.000
_cell.length_c   1.000
_cell.angle_alpha   90.00
_cell.angle_beta   90.00
_cell.angle_gamma   90.00
#
_symmetry.space_group_name_H-M   'P 1'
#
loop_
_entity.id
_entity.type
_entity.pdbx_description
1 polymer ?
#
loop_
_entity_poly.entity_id
_entity_poly.type
_entity_poly.pdbx_seq_one_letter_code
_entity_poly.pdbx_strand_id
1 'polypeptide(L)'
;GFDKGEDTKAYSEILRILEHAKKNNIFAGIHNGSTDYAKKMIEKGFQFVTVGADSRFISAGAKNTVENLKGTVKSELSKAY
;
A
#
# COMPACT_ATOMS: atom_id res chain seq x y z
N GLY A 1 8.56 0.30 -6.95
CA GLY A 1 7.12 0.51 -6.68
C GLY A 1 6.92 1.75 -5.84
N PHE A 2 5.70 1.95 -5.31
CA PHE A 2 5.44 3.01 -4.32
C PHE A 2 6.13 2.71 -2.99
N ASP A 3 6.09 1.46 -2.55
CA ASP A 3 6.79 0.98 -1.37
C ASP A 3 8.31 1.08 -1.57
N LYS A 4 8.99 1.70 -0.60
CA LYS A 4 10.44 1.92 -0.60
C LYS A 4 11.10 1.09 0.50
N GLY A 5 12.15 0.36 0.14
CA GLY A 5 12.98 -0.40 1.08
C GLY A 5 13.65 0.53 2.10
N GLU A 6 13.89 0.02 3.31
CA GLU A 6 14.41 0.82 4.43
C GLU A 6 15.82 1.35 4.21
N ASP A 7 16.59 0.62 3.42
CA ASP A 7 17.96 0.92 3.00
C ASP A 7 18.05 2.00 1.91
N THR A 8 16.92 2.48 1.40
CA THR A 8 16.89 3.43 0.30
C THR A 8 16.92 4.88 0.78
N LYS A 9 17.59 5.76 0.01
CA LYS A 9 17.51 7.21 0.21
C LYS A 9 16.07 7.74 0.20
N ALA A 10 15.19 7.14 -0.61
CA ALA A 10 13.79 7.55 -0.64
C ALA A 10 13.10 7.33 0.70
N TYR A 11 13.37 6.21 1.38
CA TYR A 11 12.80 5.92 2.68
C TYR A 11 13.30 6.87 3.77
N SER A 12 14.60 7.18 3.80
CA SER A 12 15.15 8.15 4.76
C SER A 12 14.53 9.54 4.58
N GLU A 13 14.34 9.99 3.34
CA GLU A 13 13.69 11.27 3.06
C GLU A 13 12.20 11.28 3.43
N ILE A 14 11.48 10.16 3.22
CA ILE A 14 10.09 10.01 3.67
C ILE A 14 9.98 10.20 5.20
N LEU A 15 10.88 9.57 5.96
CA LEU A 15 10.92 9.71 7.42
C LEU A 15 11.30 11.13 7.85
N ARG A 16 12.23 11.79 7.14
CA ARG A 16 12.58 13.19 7.38
C ARG A 16 11.38 14.11 7.15
N ILE A 17 10.62 13.91 6.07
CA ILE A 17 9.39 14.67 5.81
C ILE A 17 8.38 14.47 6.94
N LEU A 18 8.17 13.23 7.39
CA LEU A 18 7.28 12.93 8.52
C LEU A 18 7.71 13.65 9.80
N GLU A 19 9.01 13.62 10.12
CA GLU A 19 9.57 14.30 11.29
C GLU A 19 9.31 15.82 11.22
N HIS A 20 9.59 16.45 10.07
CA HIS A 20 9.33 17.86 9.87
C HIS A 20 7.84 18.21 9.95
N ALA A 21 6.96 17.39 9.37
CA ALA A 21 5.51 17.59 9.45
C ALA A 21 5.04 17.57 10.91
N LYS A 22 5.48 16.56 11.69
CA LYS A 22 5.18 16.46 13.13
C LYS A 22 5.68 17.67 13.92
N LYS A 23 6.93 18.09 13.70
CA LYS A 23 7.52 19.28 14.37
C LYS A 23 6.72 20.56 14.12
N ASN A 24 6.04 20.65 12.98
CA ASN A 24 5.26 21.82 12.58
C ASN A 24 3.74 21.64 12.79
N ASN A 25 3.30 20.58 13.48
CA ASN A 25 1.89 20.26 13.70
C ASN A 25 1.07 20.12 12.39
N ILE A 26 1.70 19.59 11.34
CA ILE A 26 1.06 19.32 10.04
C ILE A 26 0.71 17.84 9.94
N PHE A 27 -0.53 17.53 9.56
CA PHE A 27 -0.96 16.18 9.28
C PHE A 27 -0.21 15.60 8.07
N ALA A 28 0.59 14.56 8.31
CA ALA A 28 1.36 13.91 7.26
C ALA A 28 0.55 12.79 6.58
N GLY A 29 0.58 12.78 5.24
CA GLY A 29 -0.01 11.73 4.42
C GLY A 29 1.00 10.99 3.54
N ILE A 30 0.67 9.76 3.15
CA ILE A 30 1.50 8.92 2.28
C ILE A 30 0.67 7.93 1.46
N HIS A 31 1.12 7.71 0.22
CA HIS A 31 0.56 6.70 -0.67
C HIS A 31 1.41 5.43 -0.68
N ASN A 32 0.76 4.27 -0.55
CA ASN A 32 1.40 2.97 -0.39
C ASN A 32 0.88 2.00 -1.45
N GLY A 33 1.77 1.17 -1.98
CA GLY A 33 1.44 0.16 -2.98
C GLY A 33 0.89 -1.13 -2.39
N SER A 34 1.20 -1.44 -1.12
CA SER A 34 0.74 -2.64 -0.42
C SER A 34 0.14 -2.33 0.95
N THR A 35 -0.68 -3.26 1.45
CA THR A 35 -1.28 -3.18 2.78
C THR A 35 -0.22 -3.25 3.89
N ASP A 36 0.81 -4.09 3.73
CA ASP A 36 1.85 -4.26 4.76
C ASP A 36 2.70 -3.01 4.91
N TYR A 37 3.06 -2.37 3.79
CA TYR A 37 3.78 -1.10 3.83
C TYR A 37 2.92 0.02 4.42
N ALA A 38 1.61 0.06 4.10
CA ALA A 38 0.69 1.02 4.68
C ALA A 38 0.59 0.89 6.20
N LYS A 39 0.46 -0.34 6.74
CA LYS A 39 0.47 -0.60 8.20
C LYS A 39 1.74 -0.07 8.84
N LYS A 40 2.90 -0.36 8.25
CA LYS A 40 4.17 0.16 8.71
C LYS A 40 4.21 1.69 8.72
N MET A 41 3.66 2.36 7.71
CA MET A 41 3.61 3.83 7.67
C MET A 41 2.66 4.42 8.72
N ILE A 42 1.54 3.75 9.02
CA ILE A 42 0.66 4.10 10.15
C ILE A 42 1.44 4.03 11.47
N GLU A 43 2.18 2.95 11.70
CA GLU A 43 3.00 2.77 12.91
C GLU A 43 4.09 3.83 13.05
N LYS A 44 4.69 4.30 11.93
CA LYS A 44 5.62 5.45 11.97
C LYS A 44 4.92 6.76 12.34
N GLY A 45 3.62 6.85 12.15
CA GLY A 45 2.78 7.98 12.54
C GLY A 45 2.34 8.87 11.38
N PHE A 46 2.27 8.33 10.15
CA PHE A 46 1.46 8.96 9.10
C PHE A 46 -0.03 8.82 9.44
N GLN A 47 -0.81 9.87 9.16
CA GLN A 47 -2.20 9.98 9.58
C GLN A 47 -3.18 9.86 8.42
N PHE A 48 -2.77 10.29 7.22
CA PHE A 48 -3.54 10.12 5.99
C PHE A 48 -2.86 9.09 5.07
N VAL A 49 -3.31 7.84 5.15
CA VAL A 49 -2.63 6.70 4.51
C VAL A 49 -3.53 6.09 3.44
N THR A 50 -3.12 6.17 2.17
CA THR A 50 -3.83 5.52 1.05
C THR A 50 -3.15 4.21 0.67
N VAL A 51 -3.91 3.23 0.18
CA VAL A 51 -3.40 1.89 -0.19
C VAL A 51 -3.86 1.51 -1.59
N GLY A 52 -2.91 1.23 -2.47
CA GLY A 52 -3.16 0.82 -3.84
C GLY A 52 -3.90 1.89 -4.66
N ALA A 53 -4.52 1.45 -5.76
CA ALA A 53 -5.35 2.29 -6.60
C ALA A 53 -6.50 1.44 -7.16
N ASP A 54 -7.64 2.07 -7.41
CA ASP A 54 -8.82 1.48 -8.05
C ASP A 54 -8.47 0.65 -9.30
N SER A 55 -7.74 1.24 -10.23
CA SER A 55 -7.28 0.61 -11.47
C SER A 55 -6.44 -0.64 -11.21
N ARG A 56 -5.62 -0.63 -10.16
CA ARG A 56 -4.82 -1.80 -9.76
C ARG A 56 -5.70 -2.89 -9.18
N PHE A 57 -6.65 -2.55 -8.32
CA PHE A 57 -7.57 -3.52 -7.72
C PHE A 57 -8.49 -4.15 -8.77
N ILE A 58 -9.02 -3.36 -9.69
CA ILE A 58 -9.85 -3.83 -10.81
C ILE A 58 -9.05 -4.77 -11.70
N SER A 59 -7.84 -4.36 -12.12
CA SER A 59 -6.98 -5.18 -12.97
C SER A 59 -6.59 -6.51 -12.30
N ALA A 60 -6.24 -6.48 -11.01
CA ALA A 60 -5.91 -7.68 -10.25
C ALA A 60 -7.12 -8.62 -10.10
N GLY A 61 -8.31 -8.08 -9.78
CA GLY A 61 -9.54 -8.85 -9.69
C GLY A 61 -9.96 -9.48 -11.02
N ALA A 62 -9.86 -8.73 -12.11
CA ALA A 62 -10.13 -9.23 -13.46
C ALA A 62 -9.15 -10.35 -13.86
N LYS A 63 -7.85 -10.15 -13.60
CA LYS A 63 -6.82 -11.17 -13.85
C LYS A 63 -7.12 -12.44 -13.06
N ASN A 64 -7.39 -12.33 -11.76
CA ASN A 64 -7.73 -13.46 -10.89
C ASN A 64 -8.98 -14.22 -11.41
N THR A 65 -10.00 -13.49 -11.87
CA THR A 65 -11.21 -14.09 -12.46
C THR A 65 -10.86 -14.94 -13.68
N VAL A 66 -10.05 -14.42 -14.61
CA VAL A 66 -9.63 -15.14 -15.81
C VAL A 66 -8.74 -16.33 -15.48
N GLU A 67 -7.83 -16.20 -14.52
CA GLU A 67 -6.93 -17.29 -14.10
C GLU A 67 -7.70 -18.44 -13.43
N ASN A 68 -8.74 -18.12 -12.65
CA ASN A 68 -9.66 -19.11 -12.08
C ASN A 68 -10.44 -19.84 -13.18
N LEU A 69 -10.94 -19.13 -14.20
CA LEU A 69 -11.60 -19.76 -15.35
C LEU A 69 -10.67 -20.69 -16.14
N LYS A 70 -9.39 -20.34 -16.24
CA LYS A 70 -8.37 -21.16 -16.90
C LYS A 70 -7.90 -22.35 -16.04
N GLY A 71 -8.39 -22.50 -14.80
CA GLY A 71 -7.96 -23.53 -13.87
C GLY A 71 -6.49 -23.40 -13.44
N THR A 72 -5.91 -22.20 -13.57
CA THR A 72 -4.48 -21.95 -13.33
C THR A 72 -4.17 -21.60 -11.86
N VAL A 73 -5.21 -21.44 -11.03
CA VAL A 73 -5.09 -21.05 -9.61
C VAL A 73 -5.86 -22.04 -8.73
N LYS A 74 -5.22 -22.55 -7.67
CA LYS A 74 -5.88 -23.32 -6.61
C LYS A 74 -6.81 -22.37 -5.86
N SER A 75 -8.11 -22.65 -5.86
CA SER A 75 -9.13 -21.78 -5.29
C SER A 75 -8.95 -21.58 -3.78
N GLU A 76 -8.62 -20.37 -3.35
CA GLU A 76 -8.98 -19.86 -2.02
C GLU A 76 -9.54 -18.44 -2.13
N LEU A 77 -10.82 -18.34 -2.51
CA LEU A 77 -11.70 -17.28 -2.06
C LEU A 77 -13.04 -17.92 -1.70
N SER A 78 -13.16 -18.36 -0.45
CA SER A 78 -14.43 -18.79 0.11
C SER A 78 -15.28 -17.57 0.45
N LYS A 79 -16.45 -17.51 -0.18
CA LYS A 79 -17.69 -16.76 0.14
C LYS A 79 -17.55 -15.32 0.67
N ALA A 80 -18.01 -14.37 -0.14
CA ALA A 80 -19.14 -13.53 0.24
C ALA A 80 -19.75 -12.88 -1.01
N TYR A 81 -21.08 -13.00 -1.12
CA TYR A 81 -21.93 -12.04 -1.82
C TYR A 81 -22.17 -10.85 -0.90
#